data_AF-A0A0Q7NHH8-F1
#
_entry.id   AF-A0A0Q7NHH8-F1
#
_cell.length_a   1.000
_cell.length_b   1.000
_cell.length_c   1.000
_cell.angle_alpha   90.00
_cell.angle_beta   90.00
_cell.angle_gamma   90.00
#
_symmetry.space_group_name_H-M   'P 1'
#
loop_
_entity.id
_entity.type
_entity.pdbx_description
1 polymer ?
#
loop_
_entity_poly.entity_id
_entity_poly.type
_entity_poly.pdbx_seq_one_letter_code
_entity_poly.pdbx_strand_id
1 'polypeptide(L)'
;MATAPRPRSSRSAIPPSWETSNDDYEYVPLRLPPEVNRVTASMRLAIQAEFGGWELSRVRAYTDGSRRVLLRRRKNAVLPVPEPGL
;
A
#
# COMPACT_ATOMS: atom_id res chain seq x y z
N MET A 1 -18.45 25.10 31.71
CA MET A 1 -19.21 24.57 30.56
C MET A 1 -18.78 25.31 29.30
N ALA A 2 -18.80 24.64 28.15
CA ALA A 2 -18.43 25.07 26.79
C ALA A 2 -17.06 24.59 26.28
N THR A 3 -17.11 23.44 25.61
CA THR A 3 -16.10 22.86 24.71
C THR A 3 -16.40 23.31 23.28
N ALA A 4 -15.38 23.67 22.49
CA ALA A 4 -15.25 23.54 21.02
C ALA A 4 -14.26 24.57 20.45
N PRO A 5 -13.75 24.39 19.21
CA PRO A 5 -13.21 23.17 18.61
C PRO A 5 -11.74 23.39 18.19
N ARG A 6 -10.99 22.29 18.08
CA ARG A 6 -9.59 22.29 17.62
C ARG A 6 -9.56 22.55 16.11
N PRO A 7 -8.73 23.47 15.59
CA PRO A 7 -8.59 23.64 14.15
C PRO A 7 -8.04 22.35 13.53
N ARG A 8 -8.82 21.78 12.60
CA ARG A 8 -8.48 20.60 11.80
C ARG A 8 -7.22 20.88 10.99
N SER A 9 -6.29 19.92 10.98
CA SER A 9 -5.06 19.94 10.18
C SER A 9 -5.27 20.58 8.82
N SER A 10 -4.56 21.68 8.59
CA SER A 10 -4.34 22.25 7.28
C SER A 10 -3.82 21.15 6.37
N ARG A 11 -4.62 20.74 5.39
CA ARG A 11 -4.13 19.96 4.26
C ARG A 11 -3.02 20.79 3.63
N SER A 12 -1.81 20.25 3.66
CA SER A 12 -0.69 20.78 2.89
C SER A 12 -1.12 20.77 1.43
N ALA A 13 -1.50 21.93 0.89
CA ALA A 13 -1.82 22.08 -0.51
C ALA A 13 -0.49 22.06 -1.27
N ILE A 14 -0.17 20.90 -1.82
CA ILE A 14 0.95 20.72 -2.73
C ILE A 14 0.60 21.42 -4.06
N PRO A 15 1.50 22.23 -4.66
CA PRO A 15 1.25 22.96 -5.90
C PRO A 15 0.89 22.05 -7.09
N PRO A 16 0.03 22.53 -8.01
CA PRO A 16 -0.56 21.74 -9.10
C PRO A 16 0.46 21.23 -10.14
N SER A 17 1.67 21.78 -10.18
CA SER A 17 2.76 21.23 -11.00
C SER A 17 3.32 19.90 -10.47
N TRP A 18 2.89 19.46 -9.28
CA TRP A 18 3.14 18.13 -8.73
C TRP A 18 1.95 17.18 -8.86
N GLU A 19 0.90 17.57 -9.58
CA GLU A 19 -0.08 16.63 -10.15
C GLU A 19 0.54 15.91 -11.36
N THR A 20 1.68 15.25 -11.13
CA THR A 20 1.95 14.03 -11.88
C THR A 20 1.17 12.96 -11.17
N SER A 21 0.18 12.39 -11.86
CA SER A 21 -0.63 11.25 -11.44
C SER A 21 0.20 9.97 -11.22
N ASN A 22 1.38 10.05 -10.60
CA ASN A 22 2.30 8.94 -10.30
C ASN A 22 1.82 8.08 -9.11
N ASP A 23 0.51 8.04 -8.90
CA ASP A 23 -0.18 7.29 -7.85
C ASP A 23 -0.70 5.95 -8.41
N ASP A 24 -0.27 5.55 -9.61
CA ASP A 24 -0.75 4.36 -10.32
C ASP A 24 -0.50 3.05 -9.57
N TYR A 25 0.37 3.04 -8.55
CA TYR A 25 0.71 1.85 -7.79
C TYR A 25 0.54 2.06 -6.28
N GLU A 26 -0.11 1.11 -5.63
CA GLU A 26 -0.14 0.98 -4.18
C GLU A 26 0.98 0.04 -3.73
N TYR A 27 1.69 0.41 -2.67
CA TYR A 27 2.78 -0.37 -2.09
C TYR A 27 2.46 -0.80 -0.67
N VAL A 28 2.73 -2.08 -0.35
CA VAL A 28 2.53 -2.64 0.99
C VAL A 28 3.80 -3.34 1.47
N PRO A 29 4.38 -2.90 2.61
CA PRO A 29 5.48 -3.62 3.24
C PRO A 29 4.93 -4.80 4.06
N LEU A 30 5.45 -5.99 3.79
CA LEU A 30 5.19 -7.20 4.56
C LEU A 30 6.48 -7.67 5.26
N ARG A 31 6.34 -8.07 6.53
CA ARG A 31 7.42 -8.73 7.28
C ARG A 31 7.04 -10.19 7.49
N LEU A 32 7.93 -11.09 7.08
CA LEU A 32 7.82 -12.51 7.30
C LEU A 32 8.73 -12.89 8.49
N PRO A 33 8.18 -13.50 9.55
CA PRO A 33 8.97 -13.98 10.66
C PRO A 33 9.83 -15.18 10.24
N PRO A 34 10.92 -15.46 11.00
CA PRO A 34 11.86 -16.54 10.67
C PRO A 34 11.26 -17.95 10.76
N GLU A 35 10.20 -18.14 11.55
CA GLU A 35 9.45 -19.39 11.65
C GLU A 35 8.77 -19.81 10.34
N VAL A 36 8.46 -18.84 9.48
CA VAL A 36 7.89 -19.12 8.17
C VAL A 36 9.04 -19.57 7.28
N ASN A 37 9.00 -20.82 6.81
CA ASN A 37 10.02 -21.34 5.91
C ASN A 37 9.95 -20.67 4.51
N ARG A 38 10.97 -20.92 3.68
CA ARG A 38 11.06 -20.31 2.35
C ARG A 38 9.90 -20.70 1.44
N VAL A 39 9.56 -21.99 1.39
CA VAL A 39 8.57 -22.56 0.48
C VAL A 39 7.18 -22.02 0.77
N THR A 40 6.75 -22.03 2.04
CA THR A 40 5.46 -21.50 2.48
C THR A 40 5.33 -20.02 2.19
N ALA A 41 6.39 -19.23 2.43
CA ALA A 41 6.39 -17.81 2.08
C ALA A 41 6.22 -17.61 0.57
N SER A 42 6.99 -18.32 -0.26
CA SER A 42 6.89 -18.22 -1.72
C SER A 42 5.49 -18.56 -2.21
N MET A 43 4.88 -19.62 -1.69
CA MET A 43 3.55 -20.03 -2.10
C MET A 43 2.48 -19.00 -1.71
N ARG A 44 2.54 -18.45 -0.48
CA ARG A 44 1.62 -17.38 -0.06
C ARG A 44 1.76 -16.13 -0.91
N LEU A 45 2.99 -15.74 -1.26
CA LEU A 45 3.25 -14.57 -2.11
C LEU A 45 2.78 -14.81 -3.54
N ALA A 46 2.96 -16.02 -4.08
CA ALA A 46 2.47 -16.39 -5.41
C ALA A 46 0.94 -16.29 -5.49
N ILE A 47 0.22 -16.83 -4.50
CA ILE A 47 -1.24 -16.71 -4.42
C ILE A 47 -1.68 -15.23 -4.39
N GLN A 48 -0.99 -14.38 -3.62
CA GLN A 48 -1.29 -12.94 -3.59
C GLN A 48 -1.04 -12.26 -4.93
N ALA A 49 -0.03 -12.70 -5.70
CA ALA A 49 0.24 -12.18 -7.03
C ALA A 49 -0.79 -12.63 -8.06
N GLU A 50 -1.18 -13.90 -8.02
CA GLU A 50 -2.12 -14.49 -8.96
C GLU A 50 -3.55 -13.98 -8.73
N PHE A 51 -3.98 -13.88 -7.48
CA PHE A 51 -5.38 -13.62 -7.13
C PHE A 51 -5.63 -12.27 -6.44
N GLY A 52 -4.60 -11.68 -5.82
CA GLY A 52 -4.71 -10.41 -5.09
C GLY A 52 -4.24 -9.19 -5.90
N GLY A 53 -3.70 -9.41 -7.11
CA GLY A 53 -3.11 -8.35 -7.94
C GLY A 53 -1.81 -7.77 -7.38
N TRP A 54 -1.17 -8.47 -6.42
CA TRP A 54 0.02 -8.00 -5.73
C TRP A 54 1.31 -8.57 -6.33
N GLU A 55 2.09 -7.73 -6.96
CA GLU A 55 3.41 -8.10 -7.47
C GLU A 55 4.51 -7.90 -6.41
N LEU A 56 5.52 -8.76 -6.44
CA LEU A 56 6.74 -8.60 -5.64
C LEU A 56 7.61 -7.47 -6.23
N SER A 57 7.79 -6.38 -5.50
CA SER A 57 8.65 -5.26 -5.92
C SER A 57 10.07 -5.37 -5.37
N ARG A 58 10.22 -5.78 -4.11
CA ARG A 58 11.54 -5.95 -3.47
C ARG A 58 11.49 -7.02 -2.40
N VAL A 59 12.54 -7.82 -2.29
CA VAL A 59 12.70 -8.82 -1.23
C VAL A 59 14.07 -8.64 -0.57
N ARG A 60 14.10 -8.63 0.75
CA ARG A 60 15.33 -8.63 1.55
C ARG A 60 15.27 -9.72 2.61
N ALA A 61 16.24 -10.63 2.58
CA ALA A 61 16.45 -11.62 3.63
C ALA A 61 17.46 -11.09 4.64
N TYR A 62 17.24 -11.45 5.91
CA TYR A 62 18.12 -11.12 7.02
C TYR A 62 18.73 -12.40 7.62
N THR A 63 19.83 -12.24 8.34
CA THR A 63 20.59 -13.35 8.95
C THR A 63 19.84 -14.03 10.09
N ASP A 64 18.89 -13.34 10.73
CA ASP A 64 17.98 -13.91 11.73
C ASP A 64 16.90 -14.81 11.12
N GLY A 65 16.86 -14.95 9.79
CA GLY A 65 15.88 -15.75 9.04
C GLY A 65 14.62 -14.97 8.66
N SER A 66 14.40 -13.78 9.24
CA SER A 66 13.29 -12.92 8.85
C SER A 66 13.49 -12.34 7.45
N ARG A 67 12.37 -11.96 6.82
CA ARG A 67 12.36 -11.38 5.47
C ARG A 67 11.45 -10.17 5.43
N ARG A 68 11.87 -9.12 4.73
CA ARG A 68 11.03 -7.98 4.38
C ARG A 68 10.73 -8.03 2.89
N VAL A 69 9.45 -7.93 2.57
CA VAL A 69 8.92 -7.98 1.22
C VAL A 69 8.17 -6.68 0.99
N LEU A 70 8.44 -6.01 -0.13
CA LEU A 70 7.63 -4.90 -0.60
C LEU A 70 6.77 -5.43 -1.74
N LEU A 71 5.46 -5.39 -1.54
CA LEU A 71 4.48 -5.70 -2.57
C LEU A 71 4.05 -4.40 -3.25
N ARG A 72 3.67 -4.49 -4.52
CA ARG A 72 3.07 -3.40 -5.28
C ARG A 72 1.84 -3.92 -6.04
N ARG A 73 0.81 -3.11 -6.21
CA ARG A 73 -0.31 -3.39 -7.12
C ARG A 73 -0.70 -2.13 -7.86
N ARG A 74 -1.23 -2.24 -9.08
CA ARG A 74 -1.79 -1.05 -9.76
C ARG A 74 -3.07 -0.59 -9.05
N LYS A 75 -3.18 0.71 -8.77
CA LYS A 75 -4.45 1.34 -8.41
C LYS A 75 -5.30 1.36 -9.67
N ASN A 76 -6.35 0.54 -9.72
CA ASN A 76 -7.28 0.61 -10.83
C ASN A 76 -8.05 1.93 -10.69
N ALA A 77 -7.88 2.85 -11.64
CA ALA A 77 -8.53 4.15 -11.67
C ALA A 77 -10.02 4.00 -12.05
N VAL A 78 -10.81 3.32 -11.23
CA VAL A 78 -12.27 3.18 -11.36
C VAL A 78 -12.79 3.03 -9.93
N LEU A 79 -13.48 4.01 -9.34
CA LEU A 79 -14.67 4.68 -9.87
C LEU A 79 -14.59 6.21 -9.70
N PRO A 80 -15.09 7.01 -10.66
CA PRO A 80 -15.56 8.36 -10.34
C PRO A 80 -16.59 8.23 -9.21
N VAL A 81 -16.40 9.01 -8.14
CA VAL A 81 -17.41 9.20 -7.12
C VAL A 81 -18.70 9.60 -7.83
N PRO A 82 -19.84 8.88 -7.69
CA PRO A 82 -21.09 9.40 -8.19
C PRO A 82 -21.34 10.71 -7.44
N GLU A 83 -21.37 11.81 -8.18
CA GLU A 83 -21.72 13.11 -7.64
C GLU A 83 -23.03 12.95 -6.86
N PRO A 84 -23.07 13.27 -5.56
CA PRO A 84 -24.32 13.20 -4.81
C PRO A 84 -25.21 14.35 -5.27
N GLY A 85 -26.04 14.07 -6.28
CA GLY A 85 -27.28 14.76 -6.62
C GLY A 85 -27.20 16.25 -6.96
N LEU A 86 -27.69 16.60 -8.16
CA LEU A 86 -28.40 17.87 -8.37
C LEU A 86 -29.63 17.95 -7.46
#